data_AF-A0A853BT90-F1
#
_entry.id   AF-A0A853BT90-F1
#
_cell.length_a   1.000
_cell.length_b   1.000
_cell.length_c   1.000
_cell.angle_alpha   90.00
_cell.angle_beta   90.00
_cell.angle_gamma   90.00
#
_symmetry.space_group_name_H-M   'P 1'
#
loop_
_entity.id
_entity.type
_entity.pdbx_description
1 polymer ?
#
loop_
_entity_poly.entity_id
_entity_poly.type
_entity_poly.pdbx_seq_one_letter_code
_entity_poly.pdbx_strand_id
1 'polypeptide(L)'
;MAERVHLRNLAKEASGADVLCPGGMPPDRQVRPTMRARLDRLEPAPAALFDRPGETLAHTAAYERLAGPLGLLDGSPPNRVRYLFTDPRARAVFPDWDRVADQQVALLKSESSSSDLHLAHLVDELTITAGAPFAERMAAVPAAPRRTSAERVVHPEAGELRLTFEILDAEGQHLVVHLPADDASAAALDRITARRPGALRPVREGTR
;
A
#
# COMPACT_ATOMS: atom_id res chain seq x y z
N MET A 1 -13.17 -15.86 14.08
CA MET A 1 -12.56 -14.60 14.59
C MET A 1 -12.84 -13.40 13.68
N ALA A 2 -12.93 -13.58 12.35
CA ALA A 2 -13.37 -12.54 11.40
C ALA A 2 -14.81 -12.02 11.64
N GLU A 3 -15.70 -12.92 12.07
CA GLU A 3 -17.12 -12.60 12.33
C GLU A 3 -17.32 -11.54 13.43
N ARG A 4 -16.45 -11.50 14.46
CA ARG A 4 -16.57 -10.52 15.55
C ARG A 4 -16.13 -9.12 15.13
N VAL A 5 -15.19 -9.02 14.17
CA VAL A 5 -14.76 -7.73 13.61
C VAL A 5 -15.85 -7.20 12.68
N HIS A 6 -16.44 -8.08 11.86
CA HIS A 6 -17.55 -7.74 10.98
C HIS A 6 -18.80 -7.26 11.76
N LEU A 7 -19.17 -7.98 12.83
CA LEU A 7 -20.28 -7.59 13.70
C LEU A 7 -20.01 -6.28 14.47
N ARG A 8 -18.75 -5.99 14.81
CA ARG A 8 -18.38 -4.74 15.48
C ARG A 8 -18.43 -3.53 14.54
N ASN A 9 -18.16 -3.75 13.25
CA ASN A 9 -18.32 -2.72 12.22
C ASN A 9 -19.81 -2.43 11.97
N LEU A 10 -20.66 -3.45 11.89
CA LEU A 10 -22.12 -3.30 11.74
C LEU A 10 -22.76 -2.59 12.95
N ALA A 11 -22.29 -2.87 14.17
CA ALA A 11 -22.81 -2.22 15.38
C ALA A 11 -22.46 -0.72 15.45
N LYS A 12 -21.38 -0.29 14.81
CA LYS A 12 -20.96 1.13 14.77
C LYS A 12 -21.78 1.95 13.76
N GLU A 13 -22.29 1.30 12.71
CA GLU A 13 -23.14 1.92 11.69
C GLU A 13 -24.58 2.17 12.17
N ALA A 14 -25.10 1.34 13.09
CA ALA A 14 -26.47 1.46 13.59
C ALA A 14 -26.70 2.59 14.61
N SER A 15 -25.65 3.25 15.12
CA SER A 15 -25.76 4.26 16.20
C SER A 15 -25.66 5.73 15.76
N GLY A 16 -25.60 6.02 14.46
CA GLY A 16 -25.51 7.39 13.94
C GLY A 16 -26.80 7.86 13.28
N ALA A 17 -27.72 8.43 14.06
CA ALA A 17 -28.89 9.12 13.53
C ALA A 17 -28.59 10.61 13.29
N ASP A 18 -28.83 11.02 12.04
CA ASP A 18 -29.41 12.28 11.58
C ASP A 18 -28.54 13.37 10.90
N VAL A 19 -29.08 13.79 9.75
CA VAL A 19 -28.87 14.94 8.84
C VAL A 19 -27.53 15.18 8.11
N LEU A 20 -27.60 14.99 6.78
CA LEU A 20 -27.13 15.83 5.65
C LEU A 20 -26.37 15.02 4.56
N CYS A 21 -27.07 14.78 3.45
CA CYS A 21 -26.61 14.16 2.18
C CYS A 21 -26.01 12.74 2.30
N PRO A 22 -26.56 11.71 1.63
CA PRO A 22 -25.97 10.37 1.57
C PRO A 22 -24.78 10.33 0.58
N GLY A 23 -23.91 11.33 0.62
CA GLY A 23 -22.59 11.24 0.02
C GLY A 23 -21.72 10.50 1.02
N GLY A 24 -21.30 9.28 0.69
CA GLY A 24 -20.30 8.57 1.49
C GLY A 24 -19.14 9.51 1.82
N MET A 25 -18.71 9.53 3.08
CA MET A 25 -17.65 10.43 3.53
C MET A 25 -16.42 10.20 2.66
N PRO A 26 -15.81 11.25 2.07
CA PRO A 26 -14.62 11.08 1.25
C PRO A 26 -13.53 10.35 2.04
N PRO A 27 -12.66 9.56 1.38
CA PRO A 27 -11.59 8.85 2.07
C PRO A 27 -10.81 9.86 2.91
N ASP A 28 -10.47 9.48 4.15
CA ASP A 28 -9.71 10.34 5.05
C ASP A 28 -8.29 10.50 4.52
N ARG A 29 -8.14 11.50 3.64
CA ARG A 29 -6.86 11.92 3.07
C ARG A 29 -6.01 12.67 4.09
N GLN A 30 -6.56 13.03 5.26
CA GLN A 30 -5.76 13.68 6.28
C GLN A 30 -4.91 12.65 7.01
N VAL A 31 -3.60 12.75 6.80
CA VAL A 31 -2.64 11.98 7.59
C VAL A 31 -2.59 12.55 9.00
N ARG A 32 -3.10 11.78 9.96
CA ARG A 32 -3.06 12.15 11.38
C ARG A 32 -1.62 12.41 11.82
N PRO A 33 -1.35 13.44 12.65
CA PRO A 33 0.01 13.76 13.09
C PRO A 33 0.75 12.58 13.73
N THR A 34 0.05 11.72 14.47
CA THR A 34 0.61 10.52 15.08
C THR A 34 1.02 9.46 14.05
N MET A 35 0.28 9.31 12.95
CA MET A 35 0.63 8.40 11.86
C MET A 35 1.82 8.93 11.07
N ARG A 36 1.88 10.25 10.81
CA ARG A 36 3.05 10.90 10.22
C ARG A 36 4.30 10.70 11.10
N ALA A 37 4.19 10.97 12.40
CA ALA A 37 5.29 10.75 13.33
C ALA A 37 5.75 9.29 13.41
N ARG A 38 4.85 8.31 13.26
CA ARG A 38 5.21 6.89 13.15
C ARG A 38 5.95 6.60 11.85
N LEU A 39 5.43 7.10 10.73
CA LEU A 39 6.05 6.94 9.42
C LEU A 39 7.47 7.50 9.39
N ASP A 40 7.69 8.69 9.96
CA ASP A 40 9.00 9.33 10.06
C ASP A 40 10.02 8.51 10.87
N ARG A 41 9.54 7.69 11.81
CA ARG A 41 10.39 6.82 12.64
C ARG A 41 10.81 5.51 11.95
N LEU A 42 10.21 5.20 10.80
CA LEU A 42 10.55 4.01 10.04
C LEU A 42 11.76 4.21 9.13
N GLU A 43 12.22 5.44 8.89
CA GLU A 43 13.48 5.68 8.18
C GLU A 43 14.65 4.92 8.83
N PRO A 44 15.51 4.22 8.05
CA PRO A 44 15.62 4.24 6.59
C PRO A 44 14.80 3.16 5.84
N ALA A 45 13.82 2.52 6.46
CA ALA A 45 12.98 1.52 5.80
C ALA A 45 11.98 2.17 4.82
N PRO A 46 11.78 1.59 3.62
CA PRO A 46 10.72 2.03 2.71
C PRO A 46 9.35 1.72 3.32
N ALA A 47 8.60 2.78 3.64
CA ALA A 47 7.25 2.66 4.14
C ALA A 47 6.34 3.74 3.54
N ALA A 48 5.06 3.40 3.37
CA ALA A 48 4.04 4.31 2.88
C ALA A 48 2.72 4.09 3.60
N LEU A 49 1.95 5.17 3.71
CA LEU A 49 0.60 5.20 4.22
C LEU A 49 -0.36 5.32 3.03
N PHE A 50 -1.34 4.42 2.96
CA PHE A 50 -2.35 4.42 1.92
C PHE A 50 -3.75 4.62 2.52
N ASP A 51 -4.67 5.18 1.74
CA ASP A 51 -6.10 5.04 2.03
C ASP A 51 -6.62 3.66 1.58
N ARG A 52 -7.92 3.44 1.75
CA ARG A 52 -8.58 2.19 1.34
C ARG A 52 -8.51 1.90 -0.17
N PRO A 53 -8.80 2.88 -1.06
CA PRO A 53 -8.58 2.75 -2.50
C PRO A 53 -7.12 2.54 -2.95
N GLY A 54 -6.14 2.68 -2.06
CA GLY A 54 -4.71 2.54 -2.37
C GLY A 54 -4.05 3.81 -2.89
N GLU A 55 -4.64 4.98 -2.65
CA GLU A 55 -4.02 6.30 -2.82
C GLU A 55 -2.90 6.47 -1.79
N THR A 56 -1.72 6.91 -2.22
CA THR A 56 -0.59 7.18 -1.33
C THR A 56 -0.80 8.51 -0.61
N LEU A 57 -0.99 8.48 0.71
CA LEU A 57 -1.26 9.65 1.54
C LEU A 57 0.03 10.29 2.09
N ALA A 58 1.02 9.47 2.42
CA ALA A 58 2.35 9.88 2.86
C ALA A 58 3.34 8.72 2.69
N HIS A 59 4.63 9.01 2.59
CA HIS A 59 5.66 7.99 2.50
C HIS A 59 6.98 8.45 3.11
N THR A 60 7.86 7.49 3.43
CA THR A 60 9.25 7.76 3.79
C THR A 60 10.05 8.18 2.54
N ALA A 61 11.17 8.88 2.72
CA ALA A 61 12.10 9.17 1.64
C ALA A 61 12.75 7.87 1.11
N ALA A 62 12.92 6.85 1.96
CA ALA A 62 13.32 5.52 1.50
C ALA A 62 12.29 4.87 0.56
N TYR A 63 11.00 5.06 0.82
CA TYR A 63 9.95 4.62 -0.10
C TYR A 63 9.96 5.40 -1.41
N GLU A 64 10.22 6.71 -1.37
CA GLU A 64 10.39 7.50 -2.60
C GLU A 64 11.51 6.97 -3.48
N ARG A 65 12.67 6.63 -2.88
CA ARG A 65 13.80 6.04 -3.62
C ARG A 65 13.50 4.65 -4.18
N LEU A 66 12.63 3.88 -3.53
CA LEU A 66 12.18 2.58 -4.03
C LEU A 66 11.10 2.71 -5.12
N ALA A 67 10.11 3.58 -4.92
CA ALA A 67 8.88 3.61 -5.69
C ALA A 67 8.92 4.63 -6.85
N GLY A 68 9.68 5.71 -6.71
CA GLY A 68 9.83 6.77 -7.71
C GLY A 68 10.39 6.25 -9.03
N PRO A 69 11.55 5.57 -9.07
CA PRO A 69 12.09 5.01 -10.31
C PRO A 69 11.19 3.96 -10.99
N LEU A 70 10.27 3.35 -10.24
CA LEU A 70 9.27 2.41 -10.77
C LEU A 70 8.07 3.13 -11.40
N GLY A 71 7.89 4.42 -11.12
CA GLY A 71 6.73 5.21 -11.52
C GLY A 71 5.49 5.06 -10.65
N LEU A 72 5.62 4.37 -9.51
CA LEU A 72 4.51 4.18 -8.55
C LEU A 72 4.03 5.51 -7.93
N LEU A 73 4.83 6.57 -8.05
CA LEU A 73 4.55 7.91 -7.53
C LEU A 73 4.17 8.92 -8.63
N ASP A 74 4.06 8.51 -9.90
CA ASP A 74 3.85 9.43 -11.03
C ASP A 74 2.40 9.92 -11.14
N GLY A 75 1.45 9.22 -10.53
CA GLY A 75 0.04 9.61 -10.54
C GLY A 75 -0.23 10.86 -9.69
N SER A 76 -1.32 11.57 -10.00
CA SER A 76 -1.75 12.74 -9.22
C SER A 76 -3.25 12.63 -8.84
N PRO A 77 -3.57 12.15 -7.62
CA PRO A 77 -2.65 11.61 -6.61
C PRO A 77 -2.11 10.22 -6.99
N PRO A 78 -0.94 9.80 -6.46
CA PRO A 78 -0.42 8.47 -6.71
C PRO A 78 -1.37 7.40 -6.15
N ASN A 79 -1.71 6.39 -6.96
CA ASN A 79 -2.53 5.28 -6.52
C ASN A 79 -1.95 3.97 -7.05
N ARG A 80 -1.60 3.06 -6.14
CA ARG A 80 -0.91 1.81 -6.49
C ARG A 80 -1.78 0.85 -7.30
N VAL A 81 -3.09 0.84 -7.06
CA VAL A 81 -4.03 -0.02 -7.80
C VAL A 81 -4.17 0.49 -9.22
N ARG A 82 -4.38 1.81 -9.38
CA ARG A 82 -4.41 2.44 -10.70
C ARG A 82 -3.14 2.18 -11.48
N TYR A 83 -1.98 2.41 -10.87
CA TYR A 83 -0.69 2.08 -11.48
C TYR A 83 -0.64 0.62 -11.95
N LEU A 84 -0.98 -0.33 -11.06
CA LEU A 84 -0.87 -1.76 -11.35
C LEU A 84 -1.68 -2.20 -12.57
N PHE A 85 -2.87 -1.63 -12.75
CA PHE A 85 -3.80 -2.04 -13.80
C PHE A 85 -3.72 -1.20 -15.08
N THR A 86 -3.20 0.02 -15.03
CA THR A 86 -3.25 0.97 -16.17
C THR A 86 -1.88 1.41 -16.66
N ASP A 87 -0.82 1.32 -15.86
CA ASP A 87 0.52 1.71 -16.28
C ASP A 87 1.20 0.59 -17.06
N PRO A 88 1.73 0.85 -18.27
CA PRO A 88 2.40 -0.18 -19.08
C PRO A 88 3.66 -0.75 -18.43
N ARG A 89 4.30 -0.02 -17.49
CA ARG A 89 5.49 -0.46 -16.76
C ARG A 89 5.17 -1.53 -15.72
N ALA A 90 3.92 -1.62 -15.25
CA ALA A 90 3.55 -2.46 -14.12
C ALA A 90 3.92 -3.94 -14.32
N ARG A 91 3.77 -4.48 -15.53
CA ARG A 91 4.13 -5.88 -15.84
C ARG A 91 5.63 -6.14 -15.88
N ALA A 92 6.44 -5.12 -16.20
CA ALA A 92 7.89 -5.22 -16.15
C ALA A 92 8.41 -5.07 -14.72
N VAL A 93 7.78 -4.18 -13.94
CA VAL A 93 8.11 -3.93 -12.53
C VAL A 93 7.72 -5.12 -11.66
N PHE A 94 6.60 -5.78 -11.93
CA PHE A 94 6.11 -6.93 -11.16
C PHE A 94 6.11 -8.20 -12.03
N PRO A 95 7.17 -9.04 -11.99
CA PRO A 95 7.21 -10.30 -12.73
C PRO A 95 6.06 -11.24 -12.37
N ASP A 96 5.56 -11.17 -11.13
CA ASP A 96 4.39 -11.91 -10.65
C ASP A 96 3.10 -11.06 -10.75
N TRP A 97 2.95 -10.27 -11.81
CA TRP A 97 1.86 -9.29 -11.94
C TRP A 97 0.48 -9.85 -11.62
N ASP A 98 0.12 -11.02 -12.14
CA ASP A 98 -1.20 -11.64 -11.88
C ASP A 98 -1.45 -11.87 -10.39
N ARG A 99 -0.42 -12.32 -9.65
CA ARG A 99 -0.51 -12.55 -8.20
C ARG A 99 -0.67 -11.24 -7.43
N VAL A 100 0.04 -10.19 -7.85
CA VAL A 100 -0.06 -8.86 -7.23
C VAL A 100 -1.44 -8.26 -7.52
N ALA A 101 -1.95 -8.39 -8.75
CA ALA A 101 -3.28 -7.96 -9.16
C ALA A 101 -4.39 -8.65 -8.37
N ASP A 102 -4.32 -9.98 -8.21
CA ASP A 102 -5.26 -10.74 -7.39
C ASP A 102 -5.27 -10.26 -5.93
N GLN A 103 -4.09 -10.00 -5.37
CA GLN A 103 -3.95 -9.53 -3.99
C GLN A 103 -4.52 -8.13 -3.79
N GLN A 104 -4.27 -7.20 -4.72
CA GLN A 104 -4.84 -5.84 -4.64
C GLN A 104 -6.36 -5.86 -4.80
N VAL A 105 -6.90 -6.67 -5.72
CA VAL A 105 -8.35 -6.84 -5.86
C VAL A 105 -8.98 -7.46 -4.61
N ALA A 106 -8.33 -8.45 -3.99
CA ALA A 106 -8.79 -9.03 -2.75
C ALA A 106 -8.83 -8.00 -1.60
N LEU A 107 -7.82 -7.12 -1.50
CA LEU A 107 -7.81 -6.02 -0.53
C LEU A 107 -8.96 -5.04 -0.78
N LEU A 108 -9.14 -4.58 -2.03
CA LEU A 108 -10.25 -3.67 -2.40
C LEU A 108 -11.62 -4.25 -2.03
N LYS A 109 -11.86 -5.54 -2.34
CA LYS A 109 -13.11 -6.22 -1.98
C LYS A 109 -13.30 -6.36 -0.47
N SER A 110 -12.22 -6.54 0.29
CA SER A 110 -12.30 -6.64 1.74
C SER A 110 -12.66 -5.31 2.41
N GLU A 111 -12.43 -4.21 1.70
CA GLU A 111 -12.64 -2.84 2.16
C GLU A 111 -13.90 -2.21 1.58
N SER A 112 -14.49 -2.82 0.55
CA SER A 112 -15.73 -2.35 -0.04
C SER A 112 -16.90 -2.50 0.92
N SER A 113 -17.40 -1.38 1.42
CA SER A 113 -18.76 -1.27 1.92
C SER A 113 -19.67 -0.76 0.80
N SER A 114 -20.94 -1.16 0.81
CA SER A 114 -21.94 -0.72 -0.18
C SER A 114 -22.22 0.79 -0.17
N SER A 115 -21.63 1.53 0.78
CA SER A 115 -21.78 2.97 0.99
C SER A 115 -20.54 3.79 0.57
N ASP A 116 -19.43 3.14 0.19
CA ASP A 116 -18.19 3.85 -0.19
C ASP A 116 -18.20 4.22 -1.68
N LEU A 117 -18.73 5.42 -1.97
CA LEU A 117 -18.82 5.96 -3.33
C LEU A 117 -17.44 6.19 -3.96
N HIS A 118 -16.40 6.46 -3.16
CA HIS A 118 -15.07 6.73 -3.70
C HIS A 118 -14.43 5.46 -4.23
N LEU A 119 -14.56 4.37 -3.48
CA LEU A 119 -14.14 3.06 -3.94
C LEU A 119 -14.95 2.60 -5.17
N ALA A 120 -16.28 2.85 -5.17
CA ALA A 120 -17.12 2.53 -6.32
C ALA A 120 -16.65 3.24 -7.60
N HIS A 121 -16.34 4.54 -7.52
CA HIS A 121 -15.79 5.29 -8.64
C HIS A 121 -14.46 4.72 -9.15
N LEU A 122 -13.56 4.30 -8.25
CA LEU A 122 -12.30 3.65 -8.66
C LEU A 122 -12.57 2.33 -9.38
N VAL A 123 -13.51 1.52 -8.90
CA VAL A 123 -13.90 0.25 -9.54
C VAL A 123 -14.46 0.49 -10.94
N ASP A 124 -15.34 1.47 -11.11
CA ASP A 124 -15.91 1.82 -12.41
C ASP A 124 -14.82 2.31 -13.37
N GLU A 125 -13.95 3.21 -12.90
CA GLU A 125 -12.81 3.72 -13.68
C GLU A 125 -11.90 2.58 -14.15
N LEU A 126 -11.50 1.67 -13.26
CA LEU A 126 -10.61 0.56 -13.59
C LEU A 126 -11.30 -0.48 -14.49
N THR A 127 -12.61 -0.66 -14.36
CA THR A 127 -13.38 -1.50 -15.28
C THR A 127 -13.31 -0.96 -16.70
N ILE A 128 -13.38 0.37 -16.88
CA ILE A 128 -13.29 1.02 -18.19
C ILE A 128 -11.86 1.04 -18.72
N THR A 129 -10.90 1.42 -17.88
CA THR A 129 -9.51 1.72 -18.30
C THR A 129 -8.63 0.47 -18.39
N ALA A 130 -8.80 -0.48 -17.48
CA ALA A 130 -8.03 -1.73 -17.47
C ALA A 130 -8.77 -2.90 -18.14
N GLY A 131 -10.10 -2.83 -18.25
CA GLY A 131 -10.92 -3.84 -18.93
C GLY A 131 -10.94 -5.20 -18.23
N ALA A 132 -10.96 -6.27 -19.04
CA ALA A 132 -11.06 -7.66 -18.58
C ALA A 132 -10.05 -8.04 -17.47
N PRO A 133 -8.75 -7.66 -17.55
CA PRO A 133 -7.78 -7.92 -16.47
C PRO A 133 -8.23 -7.51 -15.07
N PHE A 134 -9.01 -6.43 -14.93
CA PHE A 134 -9.57 -6.00 -13.66
C PHE A 134 -10.99 -6.52 -13.44
N ALA A 135 -11.86 -6.39 -14.44
CA ALA A 135 -13.28 -6.71 -14.32
C ALA A 135 -13.52 -8.19 -13.97
N GLU A 136 -12.78 -9.12 -14.57
CA GLU A 136 -12.91 -10.55 -14.28
C GLU A 136 -12.50 -10.87 -12.83
N ARG A 137 -11.40 -10.25 -12.36
CA ARG A 137 -10.95 -10.39 -10.97
C ARG A 137 -11.97 -9.81 -10.01
N MET A 138 -12.57 -8.66 -10.33
CA MET A 138 -13.61 -8.04 -9.52
C MET A 138 -14.89 -8.90 -9.45
N ALA A 139 -15.27 -9.57 -10.53
CA ALA A 139 -16.43 -10.45 -10.57
C ALA A 139 -16.20 -11.81 -9.86
N ALA A 140 -14.95 -12.27 -9.77
CA ALA A 140 -14.61 -13.55 -9.15
C ALA A 140 -14.95 -13.60 -7.64
N VAL A 141 -15.10 -14.82 -7.09
CA VAL A 141 -15.34 -15.02 -5.66
C VAL A 141 -14.18 -14.42 -4.85
N PRO A 142 -14.44 -13.66 -3.76
CA PRO A 142 -13.38 -13.05 -2.96
C PRO A 142 -12.42 -14.11 -2.40
N ALA A 143 -11.14 -14.01 -2.74
CA ALA A 143 -10.08 -14.69 -2.00
C ALA A 143 -9.77 -13.89 -0.73
N ALA A 144 -9.35 -14.58 0.34
CA ALA A 144 -8.86 -13.90 1.52
C ALA A 144 -7.57 -13.12 1.18
N PRO A 145 -7.45 -11.83 1.54
CA PRO A 145 -6.25 -11.07 1.26
C PRO A 145 -5.06 -11.65 2.02
N ARG A 146 -3.92 -11.79 1.32
CA ARG A 146 -2.67 -12.20 1.95
C ARG A 146 -2.07 -10.99 2.66
N ARG A 147 -1.99 -11.03 3.99
CA ARG A 147 -1.41 -9.95 4.82
C ARG A 147 0.11 -9.98 4.90
N THR A 148 0.71 -11.10 4.49
CA THR A 148 2.15 -11.25 4.34
C THR A 148 2.38 -12.09 3.09
N SER A 149 3.01 -11.49 2.07
CA SER A 149 3.48 -12.20 0.88
C SER A 149 4.78 -11.57 0.44
N ALA A 150 5.74 -12.39 0.04
CA ALA A 150 6.88 -11.88 -0.72
C ALA A 150 6.42 -11.50 -2.13
N GLU A 151 6.99 -10.43 -2.67
CA GLU A 151 6.77 -9.93 -4.01
C GLU A 151 8.10 -9.64 -4.67
N ARG A 152 8.17 -10.02 -5.94
CA ARG A 152 9.30 -9.72 -6.80
C ARG A 152 9.04 -8.38 -7.46
N VAL A 153 10.01 -7.48 -7.31
CA VAL A 153 10.01 -6.15 -7.91
C VAL A 153 11.28 -5.99 -8.72
N VAL A 154 11.19 -5.62 -9.99
CA VAL A 154 12.35 -5.31 -10.82
C VAL A 154 12.61 -3.81 -10.76
N HIS A 155 13.61 -3.43 -9.97
CA HIS A 155 14.01 -2.03 -9.80
C HIS A 155 15.11 -1.66 -10.79
N PRO A 156 15.00 -0.53 -11.51
CA PRO A 156 15.95 -0.17 -12.56
C PRO A 156 17.39 -0.04 -12.06
N GLU A 157 17.58 0.40 -10.82
CA GLU A 157 18.92 0.59 -10.22
C GLU A 157 19.38 -0.58 -9.32
N ALA A 158 18.44 -1.35 -8.78
CA ALA A 158 18.76 -2.38 -7.78
C ALA A 158 18.62 -3.82 -8.31
N GLY A 159 18.07 -3.99 -9.52
CA GLY A 159 17.74 -5.29 -10.09
C GLY A 159 16.50 -5.89 -9.45
N GLU A 160 16.41 -7.23 -9.46
CA GLU A 160 15.32 -7.94 -8.80
C GLU A 160 15.43 -7.84 -7.27
N LEU A 161 14.36 -7.38 -6.65
CA LEU A 161 14.17 -7.30 -5.20
C LEU A 161 13.06 -8.26 -4.80
N ARG A 162 13.30 -9.06 -3.76
CA ARG A 162 12.27 -9.85 -3.08
C ARG A 162 11.88 -9.11 -1.82
N LEU A 163 10.68 -8.54 -1.81
CA LEU A 163 10.17 -7.72 -0.72
C LEU A 163 9.00 -8.42 -0.04
N THR A 164 9.02 -8.52 1.28
CA THR A 164 7.85 -8.83 2.08
C THR A 164 7.21 -7.55 2.59
N PHE A 165 5.89 -7.57 2.75
CA PHE A 165 5.14 -6.43 3.28
C PHE A 165 4.48 -6.78 4.59
N GLU A 166 4.46 -5.81 5.48
CA GLU A 166 3.62 -5.84 6.68
C GLU A 166 2.61 -4.69 6.59
N ILE A 167 1.32 -5.03 6.69
CA ILE A 167 0.21 -4.07 6.63
C ILE A 167 -0.33 -3.87 8.06
N LEU A 168 -0.23 -2.64 8.56
CA LEU A 168 -0.83 -2.24 9.83
C LEU A 168 -2.06 -1.37 9.56
N ASP A 169 -3.23 -1.90 9.91
CA ASP A 169 -4.51 -1.18 9.84
C ASP A 169 -4.56 -0.05 10.87
N ALA A 170 -4.89 1.16 10.42
CA ALA A 170 -5.05 2.35 11.26
C ALA A 170 -6.30 3.13 10.86
N GLU A 171 -7.46 2.76 11.42
CA GLU A 171 -8.73 3.49 11.30
C GLU A 171 -9.14 3.84 9.85
N GLY A 172 -8.89 2.95 8.89
CA GLY A 172 -9.20 3.17 7.47
C GLY A 172 -8.01 3.65 6.61
N GLN A 173 -6.82 3.72 7.20
CA GLN A 173 -5.55 3.87 6.48
C GLN A 173 -4.67 2.62 6.70
N HIS A 174 -3.76 2.37 5.76
CA HIS A 174 -2.85 1.24 5.78
C HIS A 174 -1.41 1.72 5.81
N LEU A 175 -0.71 1.46 6.91
CA LEU A 175 0.74 1.62 6.94
C LEU A 175 1.39 0.34 6.42
N VAL A 176 2.14 0.47 5.32
CA VAL A 176 2.82 -0.66 4.68
C VAL A 176 4.32 -0.45 4.74
N VAL A 177 5.02 -1.42 5.35
CA VAL A 177 6.48 -1.44 5.44
C VAL A 177 7.03 -2.51 4.50
N HIS A 178 8.05 -2.15 3.72
CA HIS A 178 8.69 -3.03 2.74
C HIS A 178 10.00 -3.55 3.32
N LEU A 179 10.07 -4.85 3.58
CA LEU A 179 11.22 -5.51 4.18
C LEU A 179 11.86 -6.47 3.16
N PRO A 180 13.19 -6.56 3.08
CA PRO A 180 13.84 -7.52 2.21
C PRO A 180 13.56 -8.96 2.68
N ALA A 181 13.28 -9.85 1.73
CA ALA A 181 12.99 -11.26 2.01
C ALA A 181 14.25 -12.14 2.09
N ASP A 182 15.41 -11.60 1.69
CA ASP A 182 16.72 -12.25 1.72
C ASP A 182 17.86 -11.22 1.76
N ASP A 183 19.08 -11.69 2.05
CA ASP A 183 20.28 -10.84 2.19
C ASP A 183 20.65 -10.10 0.90
N ALA A 184 20.38 -10.71 -0.27
CA ALA A 184 20.64 -10.08 -1.56
C ALA A 184 19.73 -8.86 -1.76
N SER A 185 18.44 -9.01 -1.46
CA SER A 185 17.46 -7.93 -1.50
C SER A 185 17.76 -6.89 -0.42
N ALA A 186 18.26 -7.30 0.76
CA ALA A 186 18.67 -6.36 1.81
C ALA A 186 19.82 -5.46 1.35
N ALA A 187 20.89 -6.06 0.82
CA ALA A 187 22.02 -5.31 0.29
C ALA A 187 21.65 -4.43 -0.92
N ALA A 188 20.73 -4.88 -1.76
CA ALA A 188 20.23 -4.12 -2.90
C ALA A 188 19.34 -2.94 -2.47
N LEU A 189 18.46 -3.18 -1.51
CA LEU A 189 17.62 -2.14 -0.91
C LEU A 189 18.49 -1.10 -0.22
N ASP A 190 19.50 -1.50 0.57
CA ASP A 190 20.45 -0.59 1.21
C ASP A 190 21.18 0.30 0.19
N ARG A 191 21.51 -0.18 -1.01
CA ARG A 191 22.13 0.69 -2.03
C ARG A 191 21.24 1.83 -2.49
N ILE A 192 19.92 1.60 -2.56
CA ILE A 192 18.95 2.60 -3.01
C ILE A 192 18.33 3.37 -1.83
N THR A 193 18.33 2.84 -0.61
CA THR A 193 17.77 3.48 0.58
C THR A 193 18.83 4.13 1.49
N ALA A 194 20.10 3.70 1.46
CA ALA A 194 21.13 4.17 2.37
C ALA A 194 21.97 5.36 1.85
N ARG A 195 21.83 6.47 2.59
CA ARG A 195 22.81 7.47 3.08
C ARG A 195 23.98 7.92 2.19
N ARG A 196 24.15 9.25 2.06
CA ARG A 196 25.50 9.85 1.97
C ARG A 196 26.34 9.36 3.16
N PRO A 197 27.57 8.84 2.95
CA PRO A 197 28.41 8.36 4.04
C PRO A 197 28.86 9.55 4.90
N GLY A 198 28.31 9.69 6.10
CA GLY A 198 28.72 10.77 7.00
C GLY A 198 27.78 11.11 8.14
N ALA A 199 27.23 10.15 8.88
CA ALA A 199 26.64 10.43 10.20
C ALA A 199 26.48 9.16 11.02
N LEU A 200 27.54 8.82 11.76
CA LEU A 200 27.57 8.40 13.18
C LEU A 200 28.68 7.38 13.40
N ARG A 201 29.66 7.79 14.22
CA ARG A 201 30.73 6.94 14.76
C ARG A 201 30.12 5.89 15.70
N PRO A 202 30.68 4.68 15.77
CA PRO A 202 30.31 3.72 16.80
C PRO A 202 30.60 4.31 18.18
N VAL A 203 29.64 4.16 19.09
CA VAL A 203 29.84 4.32 20.53
C VAL A 203 30.94 3.35 20.93
N ARG A 204 32.06 3.88 21.41
CA ARG A 204 33.09 3.08 22.05
C ARG A 204 32.52 2.60 23.38
N GLU A 205 32.36 1.29 23.52
CA GLU A 205 32.16 0.66 24.82
C GLU A 205 33.36 1.02 25.71
N GLY A 206 33.09 1.77 26.78
CA GLY A 206 34.06 2.06 27.81
C GLY A 206 34.33 0.80 28.61
N THR A 207 35.52 0.25 28.45
CA THR A 207 36.07 -0.78 29.35
C THR A 207 36.62 -0.10 30.61
N ARG A 208 35.91 -0.22 31.74
CA ARG A 208 36.37 -0.73 33.06
C ARG A 208 35.43 -0.32 34.18
#